data_AF-S4P2Z6-F1
#
_entry.id   AF-S4P2Z6-F1
#
_cell.length_a   1.000
_cell.length_b   1.000
_cell.length_c   1.000
_cell.angle_alpha   90.00
_cell.angle_beta   90.00
_cell.angle_gamma   90.00
#
_symmetry.space_group_name_H-M   'P 1'
#
loop_
_entity.id
_entity.type
_entity.pdbx_description
1 polymer ?
#
loop_
_entity_poly.entity_id
_entity_poly.type
_entity_poly.pdbx_seq_one_letter_code
_entity_poly.pdbx_strand_id
1 'polypeptide(L)'
;GAYLFYASNIHFEDLPLPRRASEIIWGLYHEESPRNVQELLHEPTLSLFNYSATFSRYSDIPFPLQYLDSWSDIVSKEYFVPTAKKNSFLKDLAPILYLQSDCETATERDSYVRELMKFINIDSYGACLKNKELPR
;
A
#
# COMPACT_ATOMS: atom_id res chain seq x y z
N GLY A 1 -8.76 24.14 19.66
CA GLY A 1 -9.45 23.76 18.40
C GLY A 1 -8.79 22.53 17.80
N ALA A 2 -9.31 21.96 16.71
CA ALA A 2 -8.70 20.81 16.06
C ALA A 2 -8.80 20.91 14.53
N TYR A 3 -7.76 20.45 13.84
CA TYR A 3 -7.72 20.29 12.38
C TYR A 3 -7.37 18.84 12.04
N LEU A 4 -8.08 18.28 11.06
CA LEU A 4 -7.76 16.98 10.48
C LEU A 4 -7.26 17.21 9.05
N PHE A 5 -6.05 16.74 8.78
CA PHE A 5 -5.42 16.88 7.48
C PHE A 5 -5.47 15.54 6.76
N TYR A 6 -6.04 15.53 5.56
CA TYR A 6 -5.82 14.43 4.63
C TYR A 6 -4.51 14.68 3.89
N ALA A 7 -3.54 13.81 4.12
CA ALA A 7 -2.15 13.98 3.69
C ALA A 7 -1.98 14.33 2.21
N SER A 8 -2.73 13.68 1.31
CA SER A 8 -2.63 13.91 -0.14
C SER A 8 -3.10 15.32 -0.56
N ASN A 9 -3.78 16.06 0.34
CA ASN A 9 -4.31 17.40 0.09
C ASN A 9 -3.61 18.47 0.94
N ILE A 10 -2.53 18.13 1.64
CA ILE A 10 -1.79 19.10 2.45
C ILE A 10 -0.94 19.98 1.53
N HIS A 11 -1.10 21.30 1.68
CA HIS A 11 -0.16 22.30 1.17
C HIS A 11 0.81 22.65 2.30
N PHE A 12 2.01 22.06 2.31
CA PHE A 12 2.97 22.22 3.41
C PHE A 12 3.49 23.66 3.54
N GLU A 13 3.45 24.42 2.44
CA GLU A 13 3.75 25.84 2.37
C GLU A 13 2.67 26.76 2.98
N ASP A 14 1.46 26.25 3.21
CA ASP A 14 0.31 26.99 3.73
C ASP A 14 -0.27 26.35 5.00
N LEU A 15 0.62 25.90 5.88
CA LEU A 15 0.23 25.38 7.19
C LEU A 15 -0.16 26.52 8.13
N PRO A 16 -1.12 26.31 9.05
CA PRO A 16 -1.52 27.34 10.01
C PRO A 16 -0.44 27.58 11.05
N LEU A 17 0.48 28.50 10.75
CA LEU A 17 1.61 28.87 11.59
C LEU A 17 1.28 30.06 12.52
N PRO A 18 1.91 30.17 13.71
CA PRO A 18 2.88 29.23 14.27
C PRO A 18 2.23 27.93 14.76
N ARG A 19 2.98 26.82 14.69
CA ARG A 19 2.55 25.52 15.21
C ARG A 19 2.40 25.57 16.74
N ARG A 20 1.16 25.69 17.25
CA ARG A 20 0.84 25.69 18.69
C ARG A 20 0.20 24.37 19.13
N ALA A 21 1.03 23.35 19.34
CA ALA A 21 0.60 21.97 19.62
C ALA A 21 -0.27 21.74 20.85
N SER A 22 -0.17 22.63 21.84
CA SER A 22 -0.98 22.59 23.06
C SER A 22 -2.35 23.29 22.93
N GLU A 23 -2.49 24.25 21.99
CA GLU A 23 -3.71 25.03 21.80
C GLU A 23 -4.61 24.46 20.70
N ILE A 24 -3.98 23.94 19.64
CA ILE A 24 -4.65 23.43 18.45
C ILE A 24 -4.07 22.05 18.10
N ILE A 25 -4.96 21.05 18.17
CA ILE A 25 -4.63 19.66 17.85
C ILE A 25 -4.63 19.48 16.34
N TRP A 26 -3.57 18.87 15.80
CA TRP A 26 -3.49 18.47 14.40
C TRP A 26 -3.51 16.95 14.31
N GLY A 27 -4.48 16.42 13.58
CA GLY A 27 -4.54 15.01 13.20
C GLY A 27 -4.09 14.81 11.76
N LEU A 28 -3.30 13.77 11.51
CA LEU A 28 -2.94 13.31 10.17
C LEU A 28 -3.78 12.10 9.80
N TYR A 29 -4.40 12.11 8.63
CA TYR A 29 -5.07 10.96 8.04
C TYR A 29 -4.50 10.68 6.65
N HIS A 30 -4.06 9.44 6.41
CA HIS A 30 -3.50 9.03 5.12
C HIS A 30 -3.65 7.53 4.87
N GLU A 31 -4.19 7.17 3.72
CA GLU A 31 -4.44 5.78 3.33
C GLU A 31 -3.58 5.32 2.15
N GLU A 32 -2.68 6.19 1.67
CA GLU A 32 -1.86 5.92 0.51
C GLU A 32 -0.40 5.62 0.87
N SER A 33 0.36 5.21 -0.13
CA SER A 33 1.80 5.01 0.01
C SER A 33 2.48 6.34 0.32
N PRO A 34 3.49 6.37 1.22
CA PRO A 34 4.25 7.59 1.48
C PRO A 34 5.07 8.06 0.25
N ARG A 35 5.10 7.27 -0.84
CA ARG A 35 5.56 7.75 -2.16
C ARG A 35 4.76 8.96 -2.64
N ASN A 36 3.46 9.01 -2.36
CA ASN A 36 2.56 10.04 -2.89
C ASN A 36 2.71 11.37 -2.12
N VAL A 37 3.23 11.32 -0.90
CA VAL A 37 3.49 12.50 -0.05
C VAL A 37 4.86 12.34 0.60
N GLN A 38 5.90 12.74 -0.14
CA GLN A 38 7.30 12.49 0.24
C GLN A 38 7.69 13.18 1.54
N GLU A 39 7.06 14.29 1.89
CA GLU A 39 7.29 15.03 3.13
C GLU A 39 7.04 14.15 4.36
N LEU A 40 6.11 13.19 4.27
CA LEU A 40 5.79 12.24 5.34
C LEU A 40 6.83 11.13 5.52
N LEU A 41 7.86 11.07 4.67
CA LEU A 41 9.03 10.20 4.88
C LEU A 41 10.00 10.77 5.92
N HIS A 42 9.82 12.02 6.34
CA HIS A 42 10.73 12.72 7.23
C HIS A 42 10.11 12.95 8.61
N GLU A 43 10.85 12.58 9.65
CA GLU A 43 10.44 12.75 11.05
C GLU A 43 10.03 14.19 11.42
N PRO A 44 10.72 15.25 10.95
CA PRO A 44 10.32 16.62 11.26
C PRO A 44 8.91 16.98 10.77
N THR A 45 8.46 16.40 9.66
CA THR A 45 7.11 16.61 9.14
C THR A 45 6.10 15.82 9.96
N LEU A 46 6.41 14.56 10.27
CA LEU A 46 5.53 13.68 11.04
C LEU A 46 5.29 14.23 12.45
N SER A 47 6.31 14.80 13.09
CA SER A 47 6.23 15.37 14.43
C SER A 47 5.39 16.66 14.52
N LEU A 48 4.95 17.22 13.37
CA LEU A 48 3.97 18.32 13.38
C LEU A 48 2.61 17.88 13.90
N PHE A 49 2.22 16.61 13.70
CA PHE A 49 0.90 16.11 14.02
C PHE A 49 0.87 15.51 15.43
N ASN A 50 -0.20 15.82 16.18
CA ASN A 50 -0.40 15.24 17.52
C ASN A 50 -0.84 13.77 17.46
N TYR A 51 -1.64 13.44 16.45
CA TYR A 51 -2.19 12.12 16.25
C TYR A 51 -2.14 11.74 14.77
N SER A 52 -2.00 10.45 14.50
CA SER A 52 -1.96 9.90 13.16
C SER A 52 -2.94 8.74 12.99
N ALA A 53 -3.53 8.67 11.79
CA ALA A 53 -4.33 7.57 11.30
C ALA A 53 -3.82 7.15 9.91
N THR A 54 -2.99 6.10 9.88
CA THR A 54 -2.35 5.59 8.65
C THR A 54 -2.37 4.06 8.61
N PHE A 55 -1.87 3.47 7.51
CA PHE A 55 -1.65 2.02 7.41
C PHE A 55 -0.64 1.47 8.44
N SER A 56 0.16 2.33 9.07
CA SER A 56 1.11 1.92 10.10
C SER A 56 0.39 1.44 11.36
N ARG A 57 0.78 0.27 11.87
CA ARG A 57 0.30 -0.22 13.19
C ARG A 57 0.76 0.63 14.37
N TYR A 58 1.70 1.54 14.14
CA TYR A 58 2.22 2.47 15.13
C TYR A 58 1.49 3.82 15.13
N SER A 59 0.54 4.03 14.22
CA SER A 59 -0.36 5.18 14.29
C SER A 59 -1.25 5.11 15.53
N ASP A 60 -1.66 6.27 16.05
CA ASP A 60 -2.56 6.37 17.20
C ASP A 60 -3.91 5.68 16.92
N ILE A 61 -4.40 5.82 15.68
CA ILE A 61 -5.57 5.11 15.16
C ILE A 61 -5.17 4.37 13.88
N PRO A 62 -4.66 3.14 13.98
CA PRO A 62 -4.19 2.41 12.80
C PRO A 62 -5.35 2.05 11.88
N PHE A 63 -5.15 2.23 10.58
CA PHE A 63 -6.09 1.85 9.53
C PHE A 63 -5.43 0.83 8.57
N PRO A 64 -5.18 -0.41 9.03
CA PRO A 64 -4.37 -1.38 8.29
C PRO A 64 -5.17 -2.16 7.23
N LEU A 65 -6.50 -2.03 7.23
CA LEU A 65 -7.38 -2.74 6.31
C LEU A 65 -7.76 -1.83 5.16
N GLN A 66 -7.75 -2.39 3.95
CA GLN A 66 -8.45 -1.78 2.83
C GLN A 66 -9.97 -1.83 3.09
N TYR A 67 -10.71 -1.00 2.36
CA TYR A 67 -12.17 -0.96 2.43
C TYR A 67 -12.75 -2.38 2.27
N LEU A 68 -13.66 -2.75 3.18
CA LEU A 68 -14.42 -3.98 3.16
C LEU A 68 -15.90 -3.60 3.07
N ASP A 69 -16.60 -4.11 2.07
CA ASP A 69 -18.03 -3.86 1.87
C ASP A 69 -18.86 -4.56 2.94
N SER A 70 -18.43 -5.75 3.38
CA SER A 70 -19.21 -6.62 4.24
C SER A 70 -18.36 -7.58 5.06
N TRP A 71 -18.95 -8.13 6.13
CA TRP A 71 -18.32 -9.22 6.89
C TRP A 71 -18.02 -10.45 6.02
N SER A 72 -18.85 -10.69 4.98
CA SER A 72 -18.62 -11.77 4.02
C SER A 72 -17.29 -11.65 3.28
N ASP A 73 -16.74 -10.46 3.07
CA ASP A 73 -15.45 -10.30 2.39
C ASP A 73 -14.29 -10.92 3.19
N ILE A 74 -14.47 -11.05 4.52
CA ILE A 74 -13.51 -11.70 5.42
C ILE A 74 -13.77 -13.20 5.53
N VAL A 75 -15.04 -13.62 5.63
CA VAL A 75 -15.38 -15.00 6.01
C VAL A 75 -15.83 -15.89 4.84
N SER A 76 -16.19 -15.31 3.71
CA SER A 76 -16.66 -16.06 2.55
C SER A 76 -15.55 -16.94 1.99
N LYS A 77 -15.94 -18.12 1.52
CA LYS A 77 -15.06 -19.06 0.81
C LYS A 77 -15.35 -19.10 -0.69
N GLU A 78 -16.12 -18.15 -1.22
CA GLU A 78 -16.53 -18.09 -2.62
C GLU A 78 -15.35 -18.25 -3.59
N TYR A 79 -14.25 -17.52 -3.34
CA TYR A 79 -13.03 -17.57 -4.15
C TYR A 79 -11.92 -18.45 -3.54
N PHE A 80 -12.18 -19.15 -2.44
CA PHE A 80 -11.18 -19.95 -1.76
C PHE A 80 -10.87 -21.23 -2.55
N VAL A 81 -9.61 -21.40 -2.96
CA VAL A 81 -9.12 -22.60 -3.62
C VAL A 81 -8.17 -23.38 -2.69
N PRO A 82 -8.50 -24.63 -2.32
CA PRO A 82 -7.63 -25.46 -1.47
C PRO A 82 -6.25 -25.65 -2.07
N THR A 83 -5.22 -25.70 -1.22
CA THR A 83 -3.82 -25.87 -1.65
C THR A 83 -3.60 -27.13 -2.50
N ALA A 84 -4.26 -28.25 -2.18
CA ALA A 84 -4.16 -29.47 -2.99
C ALA A 84 -4.60 -29.26 -4.45
N LYS A 85 -5.64 -28.45 -4.69
CA LYS A 85 -6.10 -28.08 -6.03
C LYS A 85 -5.14 -27.09 -6.69
N LYS A 86 -4.62 -26.11 -5.95
CA LYS A 86 -3.58 -25.18 -6.45
C LYS A 86 -2.31 -25.92 -6.91
N ASN A 87 -1.89 -26.95 -6.17
CA ASN A 87 -0.74 -27.78 -6.53
C ASN A 87 -0.93 -28.50 -7.87
N SER A 88 -2.17 -28.89 -8.23
CA SER A 88 -2.42 -29.49 -9.55
C SER A 88 -2.25 -28.50 -10.71
N PHE A 89 -2.40 -27.19 -10.45
CA PHE A 89 -2.24 -26.14 -11.46
C PHE A 89 -0.78 -25.77 -11.73
N LEU A 90 0.17 -26.19 -10.88
CA LEU A 90 1.60 -25.95 -11.10
C LEU A 90 2.16 -26.64 -12.36
N LYS A 91 1.35 -27.48 -13.02
CA LYS A 91 1.65 -28.03 -14.35
C LYS A 91 1.58 -26.96 -15.45
N ASP A 92 0.69 -25.97 -15.29
CA ASP A 92 0.35 -24.98 -16.30
C ASP A 92 0.65 -23.52 -15.86
N LEU A 93 0.64 -23.28 -14.55
CA LEU A 93 0.84 -21.97 -13.92
C LEU A 93 2.14 -21.91 -13.14
N ALA A 94 2.74 -20.73 -13.07
CA ALA A 94 3.87 -20.47 -12.20
C ALA A 94 3.45 -20.50 -10.70
N PRO A 95 4.37 -20.88 -9.80
CA PRO A 95 4.12 -20.82 -8.35
C PRO A 95 4.01 -19.40 -7.79
N ILE A 96 4.47 -18.39 -8.54
CA ILE A 96 4.47 -16.98 -8.13
C ILE A 96 3.72 -16.14 -9.18
N LEU A 97 2.79 -15.32 -8.70
CA LEU A 97 2.10 -14.29 -9.47
C LEU A 97 2.81 -12.95 -9.24
N TYR A 98 3.06 -12.22 -10.32
CA TYR A 98 3.47 -10.83 -10.29
C TYR A 98 2.47 -9.97 -11.07
N LEU A 99 1.94 -8.93 -10.42
CA LEU A 99 0.92 -8.05 -10.98
C LEU A 99 1.28 -6.60 -10.64
N GLN A 100 2.02 -5.95 -11.55
CA GLN A 100 2.48 -4.57 -11.40
C GLN A 100 2.41 -3.87 -12.76
N SER A 101 1.88 -2.64 -12.78
CA SER A 101 1.82 -1.83 -14.02
C SER A 101 2.56 -0.50 -13.92
N ASP A 102 3.00 -0.12 -12.72
CA ASP A 102 3.85 1.05 -12.50
C ASP A 102 5.29 0.58 -12.26
N CYS A 103 6.13 0.68 -13.28
CA CYS A 103 7.46 0.06 -13.28
C CYS A 103 8.53 0.96 -12.66
N GLU A 104 8.25 2.26 -12.51
CA GLU A 104 9.17 3.25 -11.97
C GLU A 104 8.96 3.37 -10.46
N THR A 105 9.39 2.35 -9.72
CA THR A 105 9.24 2.31 -8.26
C THR A 105 10.56 2.64 -7.57
N ALA A 106 10.52 3.49 -6.53
CA ALA A 106 11.69 3.78 -5.69
C ALA A 106 12.28 2.53 -5.00
N THR A 107 11.50 1.45 -4.93
CA THR A 107 11.91 0.17 -4.34
C THR A 107 12.62 -0.77 -5.32
N GLU A 108 12.72 -0.43 -6.60
CA GLU A 108 13.32 -1.30 -7.63
C GLU A 108 12.70 -2.70 -7.64
N ARG A 109 11.38 -2.79 -7.40
CA ARG A 109 10.66 -4.06 -7.21
C ARG A 109 10.85 -4.98 -8.41
N ASP A 110 10.82 -4.40 -9.60
CA ASP A 110 10.94 -5.09 -10.87
C ASP A 110 12.34 -5.67 -11.05
N SER A 111 13.37 -4.97 -10.58
CA SER A 111 14.75 -5.45 -10.61
C SER A 111 14.91 -6.70 -9.73
N TYR A 112 14.29 -6.71 -8.54
CA TYR A 112 14.25 -7.91 -7.68
C TYR A 112 13.50 -9.07 -8.34
N VAL A 113 12.31 -8.82 -8.88
CA VAL A 113 11.51 -9.86 -9.55
C VAL A 113 12.22 -10.41 -10.77
N ARG A 114 12.86 -9.56 -11.58
CA ARG A 114 13.66 -9.97 -12.73
C ARG A 114 14.81 -10.90 -12.35
N GLU A 115 15.48 -10.64 -11.22
CA GLU A 115 16.51 -11.54 -10.72
C GLU A 115 15.92 -12.88 -10.25
N LEU A 116 14.80 -12.82 -9.52
CA LEU A 116 14.11 -14.00 -9.01
C LEU A 116 13.61 -14.93 -10.13
N MET A 117 13.16 -14.37 -11.26
CA MET A 117 12.73 -15.11 -12.45
C MET A 117 13.82 -16.04 -13.03
N LYS A 118 15.10 -15.82 -12.70
CA LYS A 118 16.20 -16.72 -13.10
C LYS A 118 16.21 -18.03 -12.30
N PHE A 119 15.58 -18.07 -11.14
CA PHE A 119 15.62 -19.19 -10.19
C PHE A 119 14.27 -19.91 -10.04
N ILE A 120 13.16 -19.23 -10.33
CA ILE A 120 11.82 -19.79 -10.22
C ILE A 120 10.91 -19.19 -11.29
N ASN A 121 9.99 -20.00 -11.82
CA ASN A 121 9.00 -19.51 -12.77
C ASN A 121 8.08 -18.49 -12.09
N ILE A 122 7.82 -17.37 -12.76
CA ILE A 122 6.90 -16.32 -12.32
C ILE A 122 6.00 -15.96 -13.49
N ASP A 123 4.69 -15.95 -13.25
CA ASP A 123 3.72 -15.44 -14.21
C ASP A 123 3.49 -13.95 -13.92
N SER A 124 3.81 -13.10 -14.89
CA SER A 124 3.62 -11.65 -14.84
C SER A 124 2.55 -11.21 -15.83
N TYR A 125 1.50 -10.60 -15.30
CA TYR A 125 0.31 -10.19 -16.05
C TYR A 125 0.14 -8.66 -16.18
N GLY A 126 0.86 -7.88 -15.37
CA GLY A 126 0.82 -6.42 -15.42
C GLY A 126 1.62 -5.84 -16.59
N ALA A 127 1.72 -4.51 -16.68
CA ALA A 127 2.52 -3.88 -17.73
C ALA A 127 4.04 -4.12 -17.54
N CYS A 128 4.48 -4.32 -16.29
CA CYS A 128 5.88 -4.53 -15.95
C CYS A 128 6.27 -6.01 -16.03
N LEU A 129 7.44 -6.29 -16.60
CA LEU A 129 7.96 -7.66 -16.80
C LEU A 129 6.94 -8.62 -17.44
N LYS A 130 6.02 -8.11 -18.26
CA LYS A 130 4.88 -8.88 -18.78
C LYS A 130 5.36 -10.10 -19.56
N ASN A 131 4.86 -11.28 -19.18
CA ASN A 131 5.14 -12.54 -19.88
C ASN A 131 3.89 -13.42 -20.06
N LYS A 132 2.75 -13.01 -19.51
CA LYS A 132 1.44 -13.64 -19.66
C LYS A 132 0.39 -12.57 -19.92
N GLU A 133 -0.68 -12.98 -20.59
CA GLU A 133 -1.88 -12.17 -20.78
C GLU A 133 -2.91 -12.50 -19.71
N LEU A 134 -3.61 -11.49 -19.19
CA LEU A 134 -4.69 -11.73 -18.24
C LEU A 134 -5.75 -12.65 -18.88
N PRO A 135 -6.20 -13.70 -18.19
CA PRO A 135 -7.30 -14.52 -18.68
C PRO A 135 -8.55 -13.65 -18.87
N ARG A 136 -9.28 -13.90 -19.97
CA ARG A 136 -10.56 -13.25 -20.26
C ARG A 136 -11.70 -13.90 -19.49
#